data_AF-A0A7X7H9D1-F1
#
_entry.id   AF-A0A7X7H9D1-F1
#
_cell.length_a   1.000
_cell.length_b   1.000
_cell.length_c   1.000
_cell.angle_alpha   90.00
_cell.angle_beta   90.00
_cell.angle_gamma   90.00
#
_symmetry.space_group_name_H-M   'P 1'
#
loop_
_entity.id
_entity.type
_entity.pdbx_description
1 polymer ?
#
loop_
_entity_poly.entity_id
_entity_poly.type
_entity_poly.pdbx_seq_one_letter_code
_entity_poly.pdbx_strand_id
1 'polypeptide(L)'
;RDKKYPFTRLRDKEVNTLVFPNLSSANTSYKLLREIGMDDIIGPIQMGLNKPVHILDVDTSTRDIVNMVALAVIDAIVEENIKDNKLSRIV
;
A
#
# COMPACT_ATOMS: atom_id res chain seq x y z
N ARG A 1 -11.10 1.63 20.34
CA ARG A 1 -10.53 2.88 19.78
C ARG A 1 -11.30 4.12 20.26
N ASP A 2 -12.60 4.17 20.02
CA ASP A 2 -13.39 5.42 20.18
C ASP A 2 -13.54 5.87 21.63
N LYS A 3 -13.56 4.93 22.59
CA LYS A 3 -13.47 5.24 24.03
C LYS A 3 -12.08 5.73 24.46
N LYS A 4 -11.01 5.25 23.81
CA LYS A 4 -9.61 5.57 24.17
C LYS A 4 -9.12 6.86 23.52
N TYR A 5 -9.63 7.20 22.33
CA TYR A 5 -9.27 8.40 21.58
C TYR A 5 -10.53 9.18 21.16
N PRO A 6 -11.22 9.84 22.10
CA PRO A 6 -12.50 10.52 21.82
C PRO A 6 -12.34 11.81 20.99
N PHE A 7 -11.14 12.27 20.70
CA PHE A 7 -10.91 13.42 19.84
C PHE A 7 -10.63 13.03 18.38
N THR A 8 -10.61 11.73 18.06
CA THR A 8 -10.24 11.28 16.71
C THR A 8 -11.31 11.61 15.66
N ARG A 9 -10.86 12.12 14.51
CA ARG A 9 -11.68 12.34 13.30
C ARG A 9 -12.08 11.01 12.62
N LEU A 10 -11.52 9.90 13.09
CA LEU A 10 -11.79 8.54 12.60
C LEU A 10 -12.93 7.85 13.38
N ARG A 11 -13.57 8.55 14.33
CA ARG A 11 -14.70 8.01 15.07
C ARG A 11 -15.80 7.60 14.09
N ASP A 12 -16.42 6.44 14.33
CA ASP A 12 -17.49 5.86 13.51
C ASP A 12 -17.08 5.58 12.05
N LYS A 13 -15.78 5.67 11.73
CA LYS A 13 -15.23 5.28 10.43
C LYS A 13 -14.58 3.90 10.52
N GLU A 14 -14.83 3.10 9.51
CA GLU A 14 -14.08 1.88 9.24
C GLU A 14 -12.66 2.26 8.81
N VAL A 15 -11.66 1.64 9.44
CA VAL A 15 -10.25 1.88 9.15
C VAL A 15 -9.63 0.60 8.63
N ASN A 16 -8.88 0.72 7.55
CA ASN A 16 -8.24 -0.39 6.85
C ASN A 16 -6.73 -0.16 6.63
N THR A 17 -6.21 1.03 6.98
CA THR A 17 -4.81 1.40 6.78
C THR A 17 -4.08 1.56 8.11
N LEU A 18 -2.92 0.94 8.22
CA LEU A 18 -2.00 1.09 9.35
C LEU A 18 -0.77 1.90 8.92
N VAL A 19 -0.54 3.02 9.59
CA VAL A 19 0.65 3.86 9.39
C VAL A 19 1.61 3.62 10.54
N PHE A 20 2.85 3.24 10.24
CA PHE A 20 3.87 2.94 11.23
C PHE A 20 4.82 4.12 11.45
N PRO A 21 5.37 4.28 12.67
CA PRO A 21 6.26 5.41 13.00
C PRO A 21 7.66 5.28 12.37
N ASN A 22 8.08 4.06 12.01
CA ASN A 22 9.38 3.79 11.41
C ASN A 22 9.39 2.46 10.64
N LEU A 23 10.43 2.26 9.84
CA LEU A 23 10.63 1.08 8.99
C LEU A 23 10.72 -0.22 9.81
N SER A 24 11.41 -0.21 10.95
CA SER A 24 11.57 -1.41 11.79
C SER A 24 10.23 -1.92 12.32
N SER A 25 9.37 -1.02 12.78
CA SER A 25 8.03 -1.35 13.30
C SER A 25 7.13 -1.87 12.18
N ALA A 26 7.20 -1.24 10.99
CA ALA A 26 6.46 -1.66 9.80
C ALA A 26 6.88 -3.06 9.36
N ASN A 27 8.19 -3.27 9.16
CA ASN A 27 8.75 -4.53 8.66
C ASN A 27 8.51 -5.69 9.63
N THR A 28 8.66 -5.45 10.93
CA THR A 28 8.37 -6.48 11.96
C THR A 28 6.89 -6.86 11.92
N SER A 29 5.99 -5.88 11.95
CA SER A 29 4.55 -6.14 11.95
C SER A 29 4.10 -6.84 10.68
N TYR A 30 4.54 -6.37 9.52
CA TYR A 30 4.25 -6.98 8.22
C TYR A 30 4.72 -8.45 8.13
N LYS A 31 5.94 -8.75 8.59
CA LYS A 31 6.45 -10.13 8.59
C LYS A 31 5.70 -11.02 9.59
N LEU A 32 5.33 -10.49 10.75
CA LEU A 32 4.48 -11.21 11.71
C LEU A 32 3.11 -11.52 11.10
N LEU A 33 2.47 -10.55 10.44
CA LEU A 33 1.19 -10.75 9.75
C LEU A 33 1.29 -11.82 8.65
N ARG A 34 2.40 -11.83 7.91
CA ARG A 34 2.70 -12.89 6.94
C ARG A 34 2.78 -14.27 7.59
N GLU A 35 3.50 -14.38 8.70
CA GLU A 35 3.74 -15.66 9.37
C GLU A 35 2.48 -16.26 10.03
N ILE A 36 1.55 -15.40 10.49
CA ILE A 36 0.28 -15.87 11.08
C ILE A 36 -0.75 -16.35 10.03
N GLY A 37 -0.36 -16.43 8.75
CA GLY A 37 -1.22 -16.95 7.68
C GLY A 37 -2.09 -15.90 7.00
N MET A 38 -1.70 -14.62 7.01
CA MET A 38 -2.24 -13.69 6.02
C MET A 38 -1.58 -14.01 4.66
N ASP A 39 -2.15 -15.00 3.97
CA ASP A 39 -1.79 -15.32 2.59
C ASP A 39 -2.32 -14.21 1.65
N ASP A 40 -1.62 -13.96 0.55
CA ASP A 40 -1.85 -12.88 -0.44
C ASP A 40 -1.35 -11.47 -0.06
N ILE A 41 -0.19 -11.41 0.58
CA ILE A 41 0.54 -10.15 0.75
C ILE A 41 1.21 -9.74 -0.58
N ILE A 42 0.82 -8.58 -1.12
CA ILE A 42 1.45 -7.98 -2.30
C ILE A 42 2.31 -6.78 -1.89
N GLY A 43 3.60 -6.81 -2.25
CA GLY A 43 4.52 -5.69 -2.01
C GLY A 43 5.98 -6.10 -2.05
N PRO A 44 6.91 -5.15 -1.87
CA PRO A 44 6.68 -3.75 -1.51
C PRO A 44 6.21 -2.86 -2.67
N ILE A 45 5.18 -2.04 -2.43
CA ILE A 45 4.69 -1.05 -3.41
C ILE A 45 5.43 0.27 -3.21
N GLN A 46 6.09 0.75 -4.26
CA GLN A 46 6.76 2.04 -4.25
C GLN A 46 5.81 3.16 -4.63
N MET A 47 5.76 4.22 -3.81
CA MET A 47 4.86 5.35 -3.97
C MET A 47 5.64 6.67 -3.98
N GLY A 48 5.06 7.71 -4.59
CA GLY A 48 5.62 9.07 -4.56
C GLY A 48 6.61 9.41 -5.68
N LEU A 49 6.83 8.50 -6.64
CA LEU A 49 7.64 8.73 -7.83
C LEU A 49 6.83 9.40 -8.95
N ASN A 50 7.52 10.06 -9.89
CA ASN A 50 6.89 10.69 -11.07
C ASN A 50 6.37 9.70 -12.12
N LYS A 51 6.80 8.44 -12.03
CA LYS A 51 6.41 7.33 -12.90
C LYS A 51 6.25 6.07 -12.05
N PRO A 52 5.35 5.14 -12.40
CA PRO A 52 5.16 3.89 -11.68
C PRO A 52 6.36 2.97 -11.91
N VAL A 53 7.20 2.87 -10.89
CA VAL A 53 8.37 2.00 -10.90
C VAL A 53 8.30 1.15 -9.65
N HIS A 54 8.42 -0.16 -9.82
CA HIS A 54 8.43 -1.13 -8.73
C HIS A 54 9.65 -2.05 -8.84
N ILE A 55 10.51 -2.00 -7.84
CA ILE A 55 11.66 -2.88 -7.65
C ILE A 55 11.19 -4.19 -7.02
N LEU A 56 11.57 -5.32 -7.63
CA LEU A 56 11.29 -6.67 -7.16
C LEU A 56 12.59 -7.36 -6.72
N ASP A 57 12.49 -8.28 -5.77
CA ASP A 57 13.60 -9.12 -5.34
C ASP A 57 13.80 -10.29 -6.31
N VAL A 58 15.03 -10.83 -6.37
CA VAL A 58 15.37 -11.96 -7.25
C VAL A 58 14.56 -13.22 -6.93
N ASP A 59 14.19 -13.41 -5.66
CA ASP A 59 13.42 -14.55 -5.18
C ASP A 59 11.88 -14.35 -5.30
N THR A 60 11.44 -13.34 -6.05
CA THR A 60 10.01 -13.05 -6.23
C THR A 60 9.32 -14.14 -7.06
N SER A 61 8.17 -14.64 -6.60
CA SER A 61 7.43 -15.66 -7.32
C SER A 61 6.85 -15.13 -8.64
N THR A 62 6.62 -16.02 -9.61
CA THR A 62 6.00 -15.62 -10.89
C THR A 62 4.63 -14.97 -10.72
N ARG A 63 3.85 -15.44 -9.74
CA ARG A 63 2.55 -14.86 -9.38
C ARG A 63 2.71 -13.42 -8.88
N ASP A 64 3.69 -13.17 -8.02
CA ASP A 64 3.95 -11.82 -7.50
C ASP A 64 4.46 -10.88 -8.58
N ILE A 65 5.29 -11.36 -9.51
CA ILE A 65 5.72 -10.58 -10.68
C ILE A 65 4.50 -10.14 -11.50
N VAL A 66 3.58 -11.05 -11.81
CA VAL A 66 2.36 -10.73 -12.57
C VAL A 66 1.49 -9.73 -11.80
N ASN A 67 1.31 -9.92 -10.50
CA ASN A 67 0.55 -8.99 -9.65
C ASN A 67 1.18 -7.59 -9.64
N MET A 68 2.51 -7.51 -9.54
CA MET A 68 3.23 -6.24 -9.51
C MET A 68 3.21 -5.54 -10.87
N VAL A 69 3.23 -6.27 -11.98
CA VAL A 69 3.03 -5.70 -13.32
C VAL A 69 1.61 -5.14 -13.46
N ALA A 70 0.58 -5.88 -13.00
CA ALA A 70 -0.79 -5.39 -13.01
C ALA A 70 -0.95 -4.10 -12.20
N LEU A 71 -0.33 -4.04 -11.01
CA LEU A 71 -0.28 -2.81 -10.20
C LEU A 71 0.43 -1.67 -10.93
N ALA A 72 1.59 -1.90 -11.53
CA ALA A 72 2.32 -0.86 -12.26
C ALA A 72 1.51 -0.25 -13.42
N VAL A 73 0.73 -1.09 -14.12
CA VAL A 73 -0.19 -0.63 -15.19
C VAL A 73 -1.32 0.22 -14.61
N ILE A 74 -1.92 -0.21 -13.50
CA ILE A 74 -2.96 0.56 -12.81
C ILE A 74 -2.42 1.91 -12.36
N ASP A 75 -1.24 1.94 -11.74
CA ASP A 75 -0.60 3.18 -11.29
C ASP A 75 -0.32 4.13 -12.48
N ALA A 76 0.09 3.59 -13.64
CA ALA A 76 0.28 4.38 -14.86
C ALA A 76 -1.02 5.05 -15.32
N ILE A 77 -2.11 4.29 -15.35
CA ILE A 77 -3.44 4.77 -15.75
C ILE A 77 -3.94 5.84 -14.76
N VAL A 78 -3.74 5.65 -13.47
CA VAL A 78 -4.11 6.63 -12.44
C VAL A 78 -3.32 7.93 -12.61
N GLU A 79 -2.00 7.84 -12.81
CA GLU A 79 -1.15 9.01 -13.04
C GLU A 79 -1.52 9.78 -14.32
N GLU A 80 -1.91 9.08 -15.38
CA GLU A 80 -2.45 9.72 -16.60
C GLU A 80 -3.79 10.44 -16.33
N ASN A 81 -4.72 9.79 -15.62
CA ASN A 81 -6.00 10.39 -15.27
C ASN A 81 -5.89 11.59 -14.33
N ILE A 82 -4.89 11.61 -13.44
CA ILE A 82 -4.59 12.77 -12.59
C ILE A 82 -4.09 13.93 -13.47
N LYS A 83 -3.19 13.67 -14.44
CA LYS A 83 -2.71 14.70 -15.37
C LYS A 83 -3.82 15.26 -16.24
N ASP A 84 -4.76 14.42 -16.65
CA ASP A 84 -5.95 14.78 -17.41
C ASP A 84 -7.04 15.50 -16.57
N ASN A 85 -6.79 15.76 -15.27
CA ASN A 85 -7.76 16.31 -14.32
C ASN A 85 -9.06 15.49 -14.16
N LYS A 86 -9.05 14.20 -14.55
CA LYS A 86 -10.18 13.29 -14.36
C LYS A 86 -10.25 12.74 -12.93
N LEU A 87 -9.11 12.76 -12.22
CA LEU A 87 -8.98 12.31 -10.83
C LEU A 87 -8.22 13.35 -10.00
N SER A 88 -8.66 13.57 -8.76
CA SER A 88 -7.91 14.37 -7.79
C SER A 88 -7.01 13.48 -6.96
N ARG A 89 -5.79 13.96 -6.67
CA ARG A 89 -4.86 13.28 -5.77
C ARG A 89 -5.42 13.43 -4.35
N ILE A 90 -5.76 12.32 -3.71
CA ILE A 90 -6.22 12.31 -2.32
C ILE A 90 -4.99 12.59 -1.44
N VAL A 91 -4.92 13.80 -0.89
CA VAL A 91 -3.96 14.20 0.15
C VAL A 91 -4.75 14.64 1.39
#